data_AF-A0A1F3DD42-F1
#
_entry.id   AF-A0A1F3DD42-F1
#
_cell.length_a   1.000
_cell.length_b   1.000
_cell.length_c   1.000
_cell.angle_alpha   90.00
_cell.angle_beta   90.00
_cell.angle_gamma   90.00
#
_symmetry.space_group_name_H-M   'P 1'
#
loop_
_entity.id
_entity.type
_entity.pdbx_description
1 polymer ?
#
loop_
_entity_poly.entity_id
_entity_poly.type
_entity_poly.pdbx_seq_one_letter_code
_entity_poly.pdbx_strand_id
1 'polypeptide(L)'
;MSGQFSDIDGNVYNTITIGTQIWMKENLKTTKYNDGSSIPLVTDNTAWINLSTPGYCWYNNDAATYKSAYGAMYNWYTVNTGKICPPNWHVPTDTQWETLITYLGGKIIAGGKMKETGTAHWTSPNIGATNETGFTALPGGYRH
;
A
#
# COMPACT_ATOMS: atom_id res chain seq x y z
N MET A 1 -10.02 10.20 -14.21
CA MET A 1 -11.31 10.04 -13.48
C MET A 1 -10.98 9.35 -12.17
N SER A 2 -11.48 9.86 -11.04
CA SER A 2 -11.40 9.18 -9.74
C SER A 2 -12.57 8.22 -9.61
N GLY A 3 -12.29 6.97 -9.25
CA GLY A 3 -13.29 5.94 -8.98
C GLY A 3 -13.10 5.34 -7.60
N GLN A 4 -14.01 4.45 -7.22
CA GLN A 4 -13.92 3.64 -6.02
C GLN A 4 -14.11 2.16 -6.36
N PHE A 5 -13.49 1.29 -5.59
CA PHE A 5 -13.73 -0.14 -5.61
C PHE A 5 -13.59 -0.71 -4.21
N SER A 6 -14.09 -1.93 -4.01
CA SER A 6 -13.98 -2.62 -2.74
C SER A 6 -13.23 -3.94 -2.88
N ASP A 7 -12.52 -4.32 -1.83
CA ASP A 7 -12.03 -5.70 -1.69
C ASP A 7 -13.11 -6.64 -1.14
N ILE A 8 -12.73 -7.91 -0.95
CA ILE A 8 -13.62 -8.97 -0.47
C ILE A 8 -14.06 -8.80 1.00
N ASP A 9 -13.37 -7.97 1.79
CA ASP A 9 -13.76 -7.62 3.15
C ASP A 9 -14.64 -6.36 3.19
N GLY A 10 -14.97 -5.80 2.02
CA GLY A 10 -15.78 -4.59 1.90
C GLY A 10 -15.00 -3.30 2.21
N ASN A 11 -13.67 -3.34 2.30
CA ASN A 11 -12.90 -2.11 2.42
C ASN A 11 -12.99 -1.34 1.10
N VAL A 12 -13.38 -0.06 1.16
CA VAL A 12 -13.47 0.83 -0.01
C VAL A 12 -12.16 1.59 -0.18
N TYR A 13 -11.69 1.67 -1.42
CA TYR A 13 -10.48 2.38 -1.82
C TYR A 13 -10.78 3.38 -2.92
N ASN A 14 -10.22 4.58 -2.81
CA ASN A 14 -10.27 5.60 -3.84
C ASN A 14 -9.13 5.42 -4.82
N THR A 15 -9.34 5.90 -6.05
CA THR A 15 -8.34 5.84 -7.10
C THR A 15 -7.95 7.21 -7.62
N ILE A 16 -6.74 7.29 -8.15
CA ILE A 16 -6.21 8.48 -8.81
C ILE A 16 -5.58 8.09 -10.15
N THR A 17 -5.77 8.92 -11.16
CA THR A 17 -5.09 8.77 -12.45
C THR A 17 -3.81 9.61 -12.43
N ILE A 18 -2.66 8.97 -12.66
CA ILE A 18 -1.36 9.66 -12.79
C ILE A 18 -0.75 9.24 -14.12
N GLY A 19 -0.65 10.19 -15.05
CA GLY A 19 -0.34 9.91 -16.45
C GLY A 19 -1.41 9.01 -17.06
N THR A 20 -1.00 7.85 -17.56
CA THR A 20 -1.89 6.84 -18.14
C THR A 20 -2.27 5.73 -17.17
N GLN A 21 -1.73 5.74 -15.94
CA GLN A 21 -1.93 4.68 -14.95
C GLN A 21 -2.96 5.08 -13.90
N ILE A 22 -3.74 4.11 -13.44
CA ILE A 22 -4.68 4.28 -12.33
C ILE A 22 -4.09 3.60 -11.11
N TRP A 23 -4.01 4.34 -10.00
CA TRP A 23 -3.45 3.86 -8.74
C TRP A 23 -4.48 3.96 -7.62
N MET A 24 -4.34 3.09 -6.63
CA MET A 24 -5.06 3.19 -5.36
C MET A 24 -4.44 4.30 -4.51
N LYS A 25 -5.28 5.06 -3.79
CA LYS A 25 -4.83 6.15 -2.92
C LYS A 25 -4.47 5.69 -1.51
N GLU A 26 -5.19 4.70 -1.00
CA GLU A 26 -4.96 4.14 0.33
C GLU A 26 -4.12 2.86 0.25
N ASN A 27 -3.51 2.45 1.35
CA ASN A 27 -2.84 1.16 1.45
C ASN A 27 -3.87 0.02 1.56
N LEU A 28 -3.56 -1.13 0.95
CA LEU A 28 -4.42 -2.30 0.96
C LEU A 28 -4.57 -2.82 2.40
N LYS A 29 -5.78 -3.23 2.79
CA LYS A 29 -6.12 -3.67 4.15
C LYS A 29 -7.05 -4.87 4.21
N THR A 30 -7.02 -5.70 3.16
CA THR A 30 -7.74 -6.97 3.14
C THR A 30 -7.06 -8.01 4.04
N THR A 31 -7.88 -8.88 4.60
CA THR A 31 -7.54 -10.03 5.44
C THR A 31 -7.82 -11.36 4.72
N LYS A 32 -8.24 -11.29 3.45
CA LYS A 32 -8.58 -12.44 2.61
C LYS A 32 -8.05 -12.25 1.21
N TYR A 33 -7.80 -13.35 0.53
CA TYR A 33 -7.54 -13.36 -0.90
C TYR A 33 -8.82 -13.14 -1.71
N ASN A 34 -8.66 -12.82 -2.99
CA ASN A 34 -9.77 -12.62 -3.92
C ASN A 34 -10.61 -13.89 -4.20
N ASP A 35 -10.16 -15.06 -3.76
CA ASP A 35 -10.90 -16.32 -3.79
C ASP A 35 -11.64 -16.63 -2.46
N GLY A 36 -11.58 -15.71 -1.49
CA GLY A 36 -12.23 -15.85 -0.19
C GLY A 36 -11.40 -16.53 0.89
N SER A 37 -10.23 -17.11 0.55
CA SER A 37 -9.38 -17.75 1.54
C SER A 37 -8.73 -16.73 2.49
N SER A 38 -8.72 -17.03 3.79
CA SER A 38 -8.17 -16.13 4.82
C SER A 38 -6.65 -16.08 4.75
N ILE A 39 -6.10 -14.88 4.94
CA ILE A 39 -4.67 -14.68 5.14
C ILE A 39 -4.41 -14.79 6.66
N PRO A 40 -3.42 -15.57 7.12
CA PRO A 40 -3.11 -15.66 8.55
C PRO A 40 -2.64 -14.32 9.14
N LEU A 41 -3.24 -13.91 10.26
CA LEU A 41 -2.74 -12.80 11.07
C LEU A 41 -1.56 -13.30 11.93
N VAL A 42 -0.38 -12.71 11.77
CA VAL A 42 0.82 -13.10 12.51
C VAL A 42 1.36 -11.90 13.29
N THR A 43 1.18 -11.90 14.60
CA THR A 43 1.54 -10.79 15.49
C THR A 43 2.83 -11.01 16.28
N ASP A 44 3.26 -12.25 16.43
CA ASP A 44 4.52 -12.59 17.09
C ASP A 44 5.71 -12.26 16.17
N ASN A 45 6.73 -11.60 16.72
CA ASN A 45 7.89 -11.15 15.94
C ASN A 45 8.80 -12.32 15.55
N THR A 46 8.98 -13.30 16.45
CA THR A 46 9.83 -14.46 16.19
C THR A 46 9.21 -15.34 15.11
N ALA A 47 7.89 -15.55 15.16
CA ALA A 47 7.15 -16.26 14.14
C ALA A 47 7.22 -15.52 12.80
N TRP A 48 7.06 -14.19 12.80
CA TRP A 48 7.11 -13.37 11.58
C TRP A 48 8.43 -13.51 10.82
N ILE A 49 9.57 -13.33 11.52
CA ILE A 49 10.91 -13.41 10.91
C ILE A 49 11.16 -14.77 10.26
N ASN A 50 10.63 -15.84 10.85
CA ASN A 50 10.81 -17.21 10.37
C ASN A 50 9.68 -17.69 9.44
N LEU A 51 8.73 -16.83 9.10
CA LEU A 51 7.52 -17.22 8.40
C LEU A 51 7.81 -17.50 6.92
N SER A 52 7.63 -18.75 6.50
CA SER A 52 7.76 -19.21 5.11
C SER A 52 6.41 -19.45 4.41
N THR A 53 5.32 -19.00 5.02
CA THR A 53 3.94 -19.14 4.56
C THR A 53 3.26 -17.76 4.50
N PRO A 54 2.10 -17.62 3.86
CA PRO A 54 1.40 -16.35 3.85
C PRO A 54 1.11 -15.80 5.25
N GLY A 55 1.27 -14.50 5.40
CA GLY A 55 0.91 -13.77 6.59
C GLY A 55 0.67 -12.29 6.32
N TYR A 56 -0.12 -11.70 7.20
CA TYR A 56 -0.25 -10.25 7.32
C TYR A 56 -0.22 -9.82 8.78
N CYS A 57 0.04 -8.54 9.02
CA CYS A 57 -0.11 -7.92 10.33
C CYS A 57 -0.54 -6.46 10.20
N TRP A 58 -0.91 -5.87 11.34
CA TRP A 58 -1.11 -4.44 11.48
C TRP A 58 0.14 -3.80 12.06
N TYR A 59 0.36 -2.52 11.75
CA TYR A 59 1.42 -1.77 12.41
C TYR A 59 1.23 -1.82 13.94
N ASN A 60 2.31 -2.07 14.69
CA ASN A 60 2.30 -2.31 16.14
C ASN A 60 1.28 -3.36 16.63
N ASN A 61 0.83 -4.28 15.76
CA ASN A 61 -0.24 -5.23 16.03
C ASN A 61 -1.56 -4.58 16.47
N ASP A 62 -1.79 -3.30 16.15
CA ASP A 62 -2.96 -2.54 16.57
C ASP A 62 -3.83 -2.16 15.35
N ALA A 63 -4.85 -2.98 15.12
CA ALA A 63 -5.82 -2.75 14.06
C ALA A 63 -6.70 -1.51 14.31
N ALA A 64 -7.06 -1.24 15.57
CA ALA A 64 -8.00 -0.18 15.90
C ALA A 64 -7.41 1.20 15.57
N THR A 65 -6.12 1.38 15.83
CA THR A 65 -5.41 2.63 15.56
C THR A 65 -4.92 2.73 14.12
N TYR A 66 -4.32 1.67 13.57
CA TYR A 66 -3.52 1.80 12.34
C TYR A 66 -4.16 1.24 11.07
N LYS A 67 -5.16 0.34 11.16
CA LYS A 67 -5.77 -0.30 9.97
C LYS A 67 -6.29 0.73 8.97
N SER A 68 -6.98 1.76 9.45
CA SER A 68 -7.68 2.71 8.57
C SER A 68 -6.70 3.57 7.78
N ALA A 69 -5.66 4.08 8.44
CA ALA A 69 -4.70 5.01 7.87
C ALA A 69 -3.58 4.31 7.09
N TYR A 70 -2.99 3.24 7.63
CA TYR A 70 -1.76 2.64 7.09
C TYR A 70 -1.98 1.33 6.35
N GLY A 71 -3.17 0.75 6.46
CA GLY A 71 -3.47 -0.56 5.90
C GLY A 71 -2.70 -1.71 6.58
N ALA A 72 -2.63 -2.84 5.90
CA ALA A 72 -1.97 -4.05 6.38
C ALA A 72 -0.55 -4.19 5.78
N MET A 73 0.30 -4.88 6.52
CA MET A 73 1.64 -5.24 6.07
C MET A 73 1.62 -6.72 5.69
N TYR A 74 1.99 -7.02 4.45
CA TYR A 74 1.96 -8.37 3.89
C TYR A 74 3.37 -8.86 3.65
N ASN A 75 3.63 -10.14 3.92
CA ASN A 75 4.90 -10.74 3.53
C ASN A 75 4.90 -11.15 2.04
N TRP A 76 6.08 -11.52 1.54
CA TRP A 76 6.24 -11.96 0.15
C TRP A 76 5.35 -13.15 -0.22
N TYR A 77 5.22 -14.14 0.68
CA TYR A 77 4.41 -15.32 0.42
C TYR A 77 2.93 -15.00 0.20
N THR A 78 2.39 -13.97 0.87
CA THR A 78 1.04 -13.47 0.63
C THR A 78 0.92 -12.82 -0.74
N VAL A 79 1.86 -11.95 -1.09
CA VAL A 79 1.85 -11.18 -2.35
C VAL A 79 2.04 -12.10 -3.56
N ASN A 80 2.98 -13.04 -3.48
CA ASN A 80 3.37 -13.92 -4.58
C ASN A 80 2.31 -14.96 -4.97
N THR A 81 1.20 -15.05 -4.24
CA THR A 81 0.05 -15.88 -4.65
C THR A 81 -0.63 -15.37 -5.92
N GLY A 82 -0.48 -14.08 -6.24
CA GLY A 82 -1.23 -13.41 -7.31
C GLY A 82 -2.72 -13.17 -6.97
N LYS A 83 -3.14 -13.46 -5.72
CA LYS A 83 -4.54 -13.41 -5.30
C LYS A 83 -4.88 -12.27 -4.34
N ILE A 84 -3.89 -11.46 -3.97
CA ILE A 84 -4.05 -10.43 -2.92
C ILE A 84 -4.89 -9.23 -3.39
N CYS A 85 -4.90 -8.95 -4.69
CA CYS A 85 -5.61 -7.79 -5.24
C CYS A 85 -7.06 -8.14 -5.60
N PRO A 86 -7.99 -7.18 -5.44
CA PRO A 86 -9.36 -7.31 -5.94
C PRO A 86 -9.40 -7.53 -7.47
N PRO A 87 -10.53 -8.02 -8.02
CA PRO A 87 -10.67 -8.24 -9.46
C PRO A 87 -10.34 -6.97 -10.27
N ASN A 88 -9.61 -7.16 -11.38
CA ASN A 88 -9.09 -6.09 -12.25
C ASN A 88 -8.03 -5.17 -11.64
N TRP A 89 -7.50 -5.53 -10.46
CA TRP A 89 -6.33 -4.89 -9.85
C TRP A 89 -5.20 -5.89 -9.71
N HIS A 90 -3.97 -5.39 -9.68
CA HIS A 90 -2.78 -6.21 -9.52
C HIS A 90 -1.70 -5.44 -8.75
N VAL A 91 -0.74 -6.20 -8.20
CA VAL A 91 0.44 -5.64 -7.54
C VAL A 91 1.34 -5.01 -8.60
N PRO A 92 1.70 -3.72 -8.48
CA PRO A 92 2.49 -3.04 -9.50
C PRO A 92 3.81 -3.76 -9.78
N THR A 93 4.14 -3.91 -11.07
CA THR A 93 5.45 -4.41 -11.52
C THR A 93 6.49 -3.29 -11.51
N ASP A 94 7.77 -3.66 -11.55
CA ASP A 94 8.88 -2.70 -11.66
C ASP A 94 8.73 -1.78 -12.88
N THR A 95 8.24 -2.30 -14.01
CA THR A 95 7.99 -1.50 -15.23
C THR A 95 6.90 -0.46 -15.03
N GLN A 96 5.85 -0.77 -14.26
CA GLN A 96 4.76 0.16 -13.96
C GLN A 96 5.21 1.25 -12.99
N TRP A 97 6.04 0.89 -12.01
CA TRP A 97 6.75 1.86 -11.17
C TRP A 97 7.66 2.77 -11.98
N GLU A 98 8.47 2.22 -12.88
CA GLU A 98 9.37 3.03 -13.72
C GLU A 98 8.58 3.96 -14.66
N THR A 99 7.44 3.51 -15.18
CA THR A 99 6.53 4.35 -15.97
C THR A 99 5.99 5.53 -15.15
N LEU A 100 5.55 5.28 -13.91
CA LEU A 100 5.08 6.33 -13.00
C LEU A 100 6.20 7.32 -12.68
N ILE A 101 7.37 6.80 -12.31
CA ILE A 101 8.54 7.58 -11.94
C ILE A 101 8.98 8.47 -13.12
N THR A 102 9.06 7.90 -14.32
CA THR A 102 9.43 8.64 -15.54
C THR A 102 8.43 9.75 -15.83
N TYR A 103 7.12 9.44 -15.76
CA TYR A 103 6.05 10.43 -15.95
C TYR A 103 6.17 11.61 -14.96
N LEU A 104 6.59 11.35 -13.73
CA LEU A 104 6.72 12.37 -12.68
C LEU A 104 8.02 13.19 -12.75
N GLY A 105 8.93 12.87 -13.67
CA GLY A 105 10.19 13.58 -13.88
C GLY A 105 11.42 12.87 -13.29
N GLY A 106 11.32 11.58 -13.00
CA GLY A 106 12.44 10.73 -12.57
C GLY A 106 12.53 10.50 -11.06
N LYS A 107 13.40 9.55 -10.67
CA LYS A 107 13.48 8.97 -9.30
C LYS A 107 13.67 10.00 -8.19
N ILE A 108 14.42 11.08 -8.47
CA ILE A 108 14.70 12.14 -7.49
C ILE A 108 13.46 12.99 -7.17
N ILE A 109 12.58 13.21 -8.15
CA ILE A 109 11.45 14.14 -8.04
C ILE A 109 10.14 13.39 -7.72
N ALA A 110 9.97 12.20 -8.28
CA ALA A 110 8.73 11.43 -8.20
C ALA A 110 8.26 11.22 -6.75
N GLY A 111 9.18 10.87 -5.84
CA GLY A 111 8.85 10.66 -4.43
C GLY A 111 8.20 11.89 -3.80
N GLY A 112 8.77 13.08 -3.99
CA GLY A 112 8.22 14.33 -3.46
C GLY A 112 6.82 14.66 -3.97
N LYS A 113 6.55 14.43 -5.26
CA LYS A 113 5.25 14.69 -5.89
C LYS A 113 4.13 13.72 -5.46
N MET A 114 4.49 12.54 -4.95
CA MET A 114 3.52 11.54 -4.47
C MET A 114 3.28 11.62 -2.96
N LYS A 115 4.26 12.12 -2.21
CA LYS A 115 4.28 12.09 -0.75
C LYS A 115 3.31 13.10 -0.13
N GLU A 116 2.63 12.72 0.95
CA GLU A 116 1.85 13.65 1.78
C GLU A 116 2.71 14.84 2.23
N THR A 117 2.15 16.05 2.11
CA THR A 117 2.79 17.29 2.56
C THR A 117 2.66 17.49 4.07
N GLY A 118 3.57 18.25 4.67
CA GLY A 118 3.54 18.56 6.10
C GLY A 118 4.08 17.40 6.95
N THR A 119 3.73 17.38 8.24
CA THR A 119 4.29 16.41 9.20
C THR A 119 3.20 15.74 10.05
N ALA A 120 2.01 15.56 9.49
CA ALA A 120 0.92 14.87 10.18
C ALA A 120 1.29 13.40 10.42
N HIS A 121 1.75 12.71 9.37
CA HIS A 121 2.23 11.33 9.48
C HIS A 121 3.75 11.22 9.25
N TRP A 122 4.31 12.04 8.35
CA TRP A 122 5.75 12.08 8.12
C TRP A 122 6.49 12.84 9.21
N THR A 123 7.68 12.38 9.57
CA THR A 123 8.55 13.11 10.49
C THR A 123 9.12 14.38 9.84
N SER A 124 9.30 15.42 10.65
CA SER A 124 10.02 16.63 10.25
C SER A 124 11.45 16.27 9.78
N PRO A 125 11.98 16.90 8.72
CA PRO A 125 11.45 18.09 8.06
C PRO A 125 10.56 17.85 6.82
N ASN A 126 10.30 16.59 6.43
CA ASN A 126 9.57 16.20 5.22
C ASN A 126 9.88 17.04 3.95
N ILE A 127 11.16 17.38 3.76
CA ILE A 127 11.61 18.29 2.69
C ILE A 127 11.28 17.70 1.31
N GLY A 128 10.79 18.55 0.42
CA GLY A 128 10.52 18.21 -0.98
C GLY A 128 9.19 17.48 -1.22
N ALA A 129 8.38 17.24 -0.19
CA ALA A 129 7.02 16.74 -0.36
C ALA A 129 6.10 17.85 -0.90
N THR A 130 5.52 17.63 -2.08
CA THR A 130 4.60 18.58 -2.72
C THR A 130 3.21 18.01 -2.93
N ASN A 131 3.06 16.68 -2.94
CA ASN A 131 1.81 15.97 -3.23
C ASN A 131 1.07 16.46 -4.50
N GLU A 132 1.78 17.00 -5.49
CA GLU A 132 1.18 17.55 -6.72
C GLU A 132 0.30 16.54 -7.47
N THR A 133 0.55 15.24 -7.29
CA THR A 133 -0.25 14.16 -7.90
C THR A 133 -1.59 13.91 -7.19
N GLY A 134 -1.74 14.36 -5.94
CA GLY A 134 -2.85 13.99 -5.07
C GLY A 134 -2.84 12.53 -4.62
N PHE A 135 -1.72 11.82 -4.80
CA PHE A 135 -1.53 10.42 -4.36
C PHE A 135 -1.53 10.29 -2.84
N THR A 136 -0.92 11.25 -2.14
CA THR A 136 -0.86 11.34 -0.67
C THR A 136 -0.23 10.11 -0.01
N ALA A 137 0.95 9.69 -0.46
CA ALA A 137 1.66 8.56 0.14
C ALA A 137 2.02 8.83 1.61
N LEU A 138 1.66 7.89 2.48
CA LEU A 138 1.96 7.86 3.90
C LEU A 138 3.21 7.01 4.20
N PRO A 139 3.87 7.19 5.37
CA PRO A 139 4.97 6.31 5.77
C PRO A 139 4.44 4.91 6.13
N GLY A 140 4.52 3.96 5.19
CA GLY A 140 3.99 2.60 5.37
C GLY A 140 4.81 1.69 6.31
N GLY A 141 6.05 2.07 6.63
CA GLY A 141 6.94 1.29 7.48
C GLY A 141 7.33 -0.08 6.88
N TYR A 142 7.93 -0.92 7.72
CA TYR A 142 8.22 -2.32 7.39
C TYR A 142 8.21 -3.15 8.69
N ARG A 143 7.99 -4.45 8.57
CA ARG A 143 8.05 -5.38 9.69
C ARG A 143 9.27 -6.25 9.51
N HIS A 144 10.20 -6.15 10.47
CA HIS A 144 11.37 -7.00 10.59
C HIS A 144 10.98 -8.29 11.30
#